data_AF-A0A9E6VS35-F1
#
_entry.id   AF-A0A9E6VS35-F1
#
_cell.length_a   1.000
_cell.length_b   1.000
_cell.length_c   1.000
_cell.angle_alpha   90.00
_cell.angle_beta   90.00
_cell.angle_gamma   90.00
#
_symmetry.space_group_name_H-M   'P 1'
#
loop_
_entity.id
_entity.type
_entity.pdbx_description
1 polymer ?
#
loop_
_entity_poly.entity_id
_entity_poly.type
_entity_poly.pdbx_seq_one_letter_code
_entity_poly.pdbx_strand_id
1 'polypeptide(L)'
;MSQHPGFTYTGRIHPPYSTVVTLTSPASSGAVFKKIMIGLLVAFFIGGVLITGGVKEELDWLLYTGIGVGVLIVAISIYMAMTAQKANCPYCNAMLGDTASLTLNPTDDNEQIECPVCFEWLVSHQGTLRAFTQADIGKKTEFDCPVFMFANWPQECIVCGAPAVRFLQAKRTKLEAGKLLIGKISVSWGSINNIPYCGFHHDAVGVNMRDSFLRAVFYDYDMRRRFLAVNSVRRPVKKKGLGT
;
A
#
# COMPACT_ATOMS: atom_id res chain seq x y z
N MET A 1 30.17 11.86 4.46
CA MET A 1 29.20 10.78 4.14
C MET A 1 29.85 9.90 3.08
N SER A 2 30.36 8.74 3.47
CA SER A 2 30.96 7.79 2.54
C SER A 2 29.87 7.22 1.63
N GLN A 3 30.03 7.40 0.32
CA GLN A 3 29.20 6.72 -0.66
C GLN A 3 29.56 5.24 -0.57
N HIS A 4 28.65 4.41 -0.05
CA HIS A 4 28.77 2.96 -0.25
C HIS A 4 28.86 2.71 -1.75
N PRO A 5 29.78 1.83 -2.24
CA PRO A 5 29.84 1.48 -3.64
C PRO A 5 28.50 0.84 -4.03
N GLY A 6 27.62 1.64 -4.63
CA GLY A 6 26.32 1.21 -5.09
C GLY A 6 26.51 0.30 -6.28
N PHE A 7 25.85 -0.86 -6.27
CA PHE A 7 25.74 -1.67 -7.48
C PHE A 7 24.95 -0.87 -8.51
N THR A 8 25.63 -0.46 -9.58
CA THR A 8 25.03 0.17 -10.74
C THR A 8 24.56 -0.94 -11.69
N TYR A 9 23.32 -0.83 -12.18
CA TYR A 9 22.76 -1.78 -13.13
C TYR A 9 22.03 -1.04 -14.26
N THR A 10 21.98 -1.65 -15.44
CA THR A 10 21.26 -1.18 -16.63
C THR A 10 20.44 -2.33 -17.17
N GLY A 11 19.18 -2.08 -17.57
CA GLY A 11 18.25 -2.87 -18.41
C GLY A 11 18.38 -4.39 -18.63
N ARG A 12 19.16 -5.13 -17.85
CA ARG A 12 19.57 -6.53 -18.08
C ARG A 12 19.02 -7.45 -17.01
N ILE A 13 18.56 -6.91 -15.89
CA ILE A 13 17.92 -7.67 -14.84
C ILE A 13 16.46 -7.80 -15.24
N HIS A 14 15.97 -9.00 -15.53
CA HIS A 14 14.54 -9.23 -15.68
C HIS A 14 14.15 -10.25 -14.62
N PRO A 15 13.68 -9.79 -13.43
CA PRO A 15 13.27 -10.71 -12.40
C PRO A 15 12.17 -11.63 -12.95
N PRO A 16 12.33 -12.96 -12.88
CA PRO A 16 11.30 -13.86 -13.39
C PRO A 16 9.99 -13.62 -12.64
N TYR A 17 8.86 -13.79 -13.32
CA TYR A 17 7.56 -13.85 -12.64
C TYR A 17 7.52 -15.13 -11.80
N SER A 18 6.96 -15.05 -10.60
CA SER A 18 6.66 -16.28 -9.86
C SER A 18 5.56 -17.03 -10.61
N THR A 19 5.83 -18.28 -10.97
CA THR A 19 4.83 -19.19 -11.56
C THR A 19 4.00 -19.89 -10.48
N VAL A 20 4.29 -19.61 -9.20
CA VAL A 20 3.56 -20.20 -8.08
C VAL A 20 2.21 -19.52 -7.94
N VAL A 21 1.16 -20.33 -7.90
CA VAL A 21 -0.20 -19.92 -7.54
C VAL A 21 -0.49 -20.48 -6.16
N THR A 22 -0.81 -19.61 -5.20
CA THR A 22 -1.14 -20.01 -3.84
C THR A 22 -2.64 -20.07 -3.67
N LEU A 23 -3.16 -21.20 -3.18
CA LEU A 23 -4.56 -21.32 -2.79
C LEU A 23 -4.82 -20.53 -1.51
N THR A 24 -5.94 -19.81 -1.46
CA THR A 24 -6.37 -19.14 -0.23
C THR A 24 -6.98 -20.15 0.74
N SER A 25 -6.83 -19.89 2.03
CA SER A 25 -7.41 -20.68 3.12
C SER A 25 -8.09 -19.74 4.13
N PRO A 26 -9.03 -20.22 4.95
CA PRO A 26 -9.69 -19.36 5.94
C PRO A 26 -8.69 -18.67 6.87
N ALA A 27 -8.94 -17.40 7.18
CA ALA A 27 -8.10 -16.63 8.10
C ALA A 27 -8.07 -17.24 9.51
N SER A 28 -7.06 -16.89 10.32
CA SER A 28 -7.01 -17.37 11.71
C SER A 28 -8.18 -16.85 12.52
N SER A 29 -8.63 -17.62 13.52
CA SER A 29 -9.67 -17.18 14.46
C SER A 29 -9.32 -15.86 15.15
N GLY A 30 -8.02 -15.63 15.44
CA GLY A 30 -7.53 -14.37 15.98
C GLY A 30 -7.70 -13.18 15.01
N ALA A 31 -7.43 -13.38 13.71
CA ALA A 31 -7.65 -12.35 12.69
C ALA A 31 -9.14 -12.04 12.52
N VAL A 32 -10.00 -13.06 12.49
CA VAL A 32 -11.47 -12.93 12.44
C VAL A 32 -11.98 -12.14 13.64
N PHE A 33 -11.61 -12.56 14.86
CA PHE A 33 -11.99 -11.87 16.09
C PHE A 33 -11.54 -10.40 16.08
N LYS A 34 -10.30 -10.12 15.66
CA LYS A 34 -9.79 -8.75 15.58
C LYS A 34 -10.57 -7.88 14.60
N LYS A 35 -10.96 -8.41 13.43
CA LYS A 35 -11.79 -7.70 12.44
C LYS A 35 -13.19 -7.41 13.01
N ILE A 36 -13.81 -8.37 13.69
CA ILE A 36 -15.10 -8.18 14.36
C ILE A 36 -15.00 -7.10 15.45
N MET A 37 -13.97 -7.14 16.29
CA MET A 37 -13.77 -6.13 17.35
C MET A 37 -13.58 -4.72 16.79
N ILE A 38 -12.83 -4.56 15.69
CA ILE A 38 -12.71 -3.27 15.00
C ILE A 38 -14.08 -2.81 14.48
N GLY A 39 -14.85 -3.71 13.86
CA GLY A 39 -16.21 -3.42 13.40
C GLY A 39 -17.14 -2.97 14.52
N LEU A 40 -17.11 -3.64 15.68
CA LEU A 40 -17.88 -3.27 16.87
C LEU A 40 -17.49 -1.88 17.39
N LEU A 41 -16.20 -1.56 17.44
CA LEU A 41 -15.73 -0.24 17.86
C LEU A 41 -16.20 0.87 16.91
N VAL A 42 -16.14 0.62 15.59
CA VAL A 42 -16.63 1.56 14.58
C VAL A 42 -18.14 1.74 14.68
N ALA A 43 -18.89 0.65 14.84
CA ALA A 43 -20.34 0.69 15.01
C ALA A 43 -20.74 1.46 16.27
N PHE A 44 -20.07 1.20 17.40
CA PHE A 44 -20.30 1.91 18.66
C PHE A 44 -20.00 3.40 18.52
N PHE A 45 -18.89 3.76 17.85
CA PHE A 45 -18.53 5.17 17.65
C PHE A 45 -19.55 5.90 16.77
N ILE A 46 -19.85 5.37 15.59
CA ILE A 46 -20.77 6.02 14.63
C ILE A 46 -22.20 6.02 15.19
N GLY A 47 -22.68 4.87 15.66
CA GLY A 47 -24.02 4.75 16.25
C GLY A 47 -24.17 5.61 17.51
N GLY A 48 -23.15 5.63 18.38
CA GLY A 48 -23.13 6.44 19.59
C GLY A 48 -23.17 7.94 19.32
N VAL A 49 -22.43 8.42 18.31
CA VAL A 49 -22.47 9.84 17.90
C VAL A 49 -23.87 10.23 17.40
N LEU A 50 -24.51 9.39 16.59
CA LEU A 50 -25.86 9.63 16.08
C LEU A 50 -26.90 9.62 17.21
N ILE A 51 -26.85 8.62 18.10
CA ILE A 51 -27.76 8.53 19.25
C ILE A 51 -27.58 9.74 20.17
N THR A 52 -26.33 10.11 20.48
CA THR A 52 -26.06 11.27 21.36
C THR A 52 -26.56 12.57 20.74
N GLY A 53 -26.37 12.77 19.44
CA GLY A 53 -26.93 13.92 18.72
C GLY A 53 -28.47 13.91 18.72
N GLY A 54 -29.08 12.74 18.51
CA GLY A 54 -30.53 12.58 18.51
C GLY A 54 -31.16 12.91 19.86
N VAL A 55 -30.56 12.44 20.96
CA VAL A 55 -31.02 12.75 22.32
C VAL A 55 -30.89 14.24 22.62
N LYS A 56 -29.80 14.89 22.18
CA LYS A 56 -29.55 16.31 22.46
C LYS A 56 -30.53 17.25 21.73
N GLU A 57 -30.91 16.91 20.49
CA GLU A 57 -31.78 17.73 19.64
C GLU A 57 -33.25 17.24 19.66
N GLU A 58 -33.59 16.27 20.51
CA GLU A 58 -34.92 15.64 20.61
C GLU A 58 -35.43 15.06 19.28
N LEU A 59 -34.52 14.48 18.49
CA LEU A 59 -34.81 13.89 17.19
C LEU A 59 -34.90 12.36 17.28
N ASP A 60 -36.09 11.82 17.54
CA ASP A 60 -36.32 10.37 17.69
C ASP A 60 -35.85 9.56 16.48
N TRP A 61 -36.05 10.08 15.26
CA TRP A 61 -35.61 9.39 14.03
C TRP A 61 -34.09 9.18 14.00
N LEU A 62 -33.32 10.09 14.61
CA LEU A 62 -31.87 10.02 14.64
C LEU A 62 -31.38 8.95 15.61
N LEU A 63 -32.11 8.73 16.71
CA LEU A 63 -31.87 7.62 17.63
C LEU A 63 -32.06 6.27 16.93
N TYR A 64 -33.18 6.05 16.25
CA TYR A 64 -33.43 4.82 15.51
C TYR A 64 -32.42 4.62 14.37
N THR A 65 -32.04 5.70 13.69
CA THR A 65 -31.00 5.67 12.65
C THR A 65 -29.66 5.24 13.23
N GLY A 66 -29.26 5.77 14.39
CA GLY A 66 -28.01 5.40 15.05
C GLY A 66 -27.95 3.91 15.41
N ILE A 67 -29.04 3.34 15.93
CA ILE A 67 -29.14 1.90 16.21
C ILE A 67 -29.06 1.09 14.91
N GLY A 68 -29.85 1.47 13.89
CA GLY A 68 -29.89 0.77 12.61
C GLY A 68 -28.53 0.76 11.90
N VAL A 69 -27.85 1.91 11.85
CA VAL A 69 -26.50 2.05 11.30
C VAL A 69 -25.50 1.20 12.10
N GLY A 70 -25.58 1.22 13.43
CA GLY A 70 -24.73 0.39 14.28
C GLY A 70 -24.88 -1.11 13.99
N VAL A 71 -26.11 -1.61 13.97
CA VAL A 71 -26.41 -3.03 13.66
C VAL A 71 -25.91 -3.40 12.26
N LEU A 72 -26.14 -2.55 11.26
CA LEU A 72 -25.69 -2.79 9.89
C LEU A 72 -24.17 -2.89 9.79
N ILE A 73 -23.43 -1.98 10.43
CA ILE A 73 -21.95 -2.01 10.44
C ILE A 73 -21.46 -3.31 11.08
N VAL A 74 -22.06 -3.75 12.18
CA VAL A 74 -21.68 -5.02 12.84
C VAL A 74 -21.95 -6.20 11.93
N ALA A 75 -23.12 -6.29 11.30
CA ALA A 75 -23.47 -7.38 10.40
C ALA A 75 -22.49 -7.46 9.20
N ILE A 76 -22.18 -6.32 8.57
CA ILE A 76 -21.20 -6.25 7.47
C ILE A 76 -19.81 -6.67 7.97
N SER A 77 -19.39 -6.21 9.14
CA SER A 77 -18.08 -6.53 9.70
C SER A 77 -17.93 -8.01 10.01
N ILE A 78 -18.97 -8.65 10.56
CA ILE A 78 -19.02 -10.10 10.80
C ILE A 78 -18.94 -10.85 9.47
N TYR A 79 -19.75 -10.47 8.48
CA TYR A 79 -19.74 -11.09 7.16
C TYR A 79 -18.34 -11.02 6.52
N MET A 80 -17.73 -9.83 6.45
CA MET A 80 -16.38 -9.65 5.90
C MET A 80 -15.31 -10.40 6.70
N ALA A 81 -15.46 -10.52 8.03
CA ALA A 81 -14.53 -11.28 8.86
C ALA A 81 -14.66 -12.79 8.61
N MET A 82 -15.87 -13.31 8.41
CA MET A 82 -16.12 -14.73 8.15
C MET A 82 -15.67 -15.17 6.76
N THR A 83 -15.73 -14.28 5.77
CA THR A 83 -15.22 -14.58 4.42
C THR A 83 -13.72 -14.32 4.26
N ALA A 84 -13.06 -13.76 5.28
CA ALA A 84 -11.65 -13.42 5.23
C ALA A 84 -10.78 -14.67 5.01
N GLN A 85 -9.92 -14.59 4.00
CA GLN A 85 -8.94 -15.60 3.68
C GLN A 85 -7.52 -15.11 3.93
N LYS A 86 -6.60 -16.08 3.99
CA LYS A 86 -5.16 -15.90 4.01
C LYS A 86 -4.49 -16.76 2.94
N ALA A 87 -3.36 -16.28 2.46
CA ALA A 87 -2.51 -17.00 1.51
C ALA A 87 -1.05 -16.57 1.67
N ASN A 88 -0.11 -17.41 1.26
CA ASN A 88 1.30 -17.05 1.22
C ASN A 88 1.65 -16.30 -0.07
N CYS A 89 2.45 -15.26 0.05
CA CYS A 89 2.96 -14.49 -1.07
C CYS A 89 3.80 -15.40 -2.00
N PRO A 90 3.49 -15.48 -3.31
CA PRO A 90 4.26 -16.26 -4.29
C PRO A 90 5.74 -15.89 -4.46
N TYR A 91 6.16 -14.71 -3.98
CA TYR A 91 7.53 -14.22 -4.10
C TYR A 91 8.36 -14.47 -2.83
N CYS A 92 7.86 -14.06 -1.66
CA CYS A 92 8.62 -14.10 -0.41
C CYS A 92 8.05 -15.07 0.63
N ASN A 93 6.97 -15.81 0.30
CA ASN A 93 6.26 -16.73 1.19
C ASN A 93 5.69 -16.09 2.47
N ALA A 94 5.63 -14.76 2.55
CA ALA A 94 5.01 -14.08 3.68
C ALA A 94 3.49 -14.29 3.69
N MET A 95 2.92 -14.52 4.87
CA MET A 95 1.49 -14.73 5.04
C MET A 95 0.72 -13.41 4.87
N LEU A 96 -0.26 -13.41 3.96
CA LEU A 96 -1.16 -12.30 3.64
C LEU A 96 -2.57 -12.62 4.13
N GLY A 97 -3.39 -11.59 4.38
CA GLY A 97 -4.78 -11.75 4.80
C GLY A 97 -5.00 -12.06 6.29
N ASP A 98 -3.94 -12.43 7.02
CA ASP A 98 -4.01 -12.73 8.46
C ASP A 98 -3.90 -11.48 9.38
N THR A 99 -3.91 -10.29 8.78
CA THR A 99 -3.88 -9.01 9.51
C THR A 99 -5.18 -8.24 9.31
N ALA A 100 -5.41 -7.23 10.16
CA ALA A 100 -6.61 -6.39 10.04
C ALA A 100 -6.62 -5.54 8.76
N SER A 101 -5.44 -5.16 8.24
CA SER A 101 -5.29 -4.17 7.17
C SER A 101 -5.38 -4.74 5.76
N LEU A 102 -5.21 -6.04 5.59
CA LEU A 102 -5.33 -6.72 4.30
C LEU A 102 -6.35 -7.85 4.47
N THR A 103 -7.36 -7.87 3.61
CA THR A 103 -8.37 -8.94 3.57
C THR A 103 -8.34 -9.54 2.18
N LEU A 104 -8.31 -10.87 2.09
CA LEU A 104 -8.53 -11.60 0.85
C LEU A 104 -9.92 -12.23 0.94
N ASN A 105 -10.66 -12.29 -0.17
CA ASN A 105 -11.98 -12.92 -0.23
C ASN A 105 -11.97 -14.02 -1.30
N PRO A 106 -12.65 -15.17 -1.09
CA PRO A 106 -12.87 -16.15 -2.16
C PRO A 106 -13.56 -15.56 -3.40
N THR A 107 -14.32 -14.47 -3.25
CA THR A 107 -15.04 -13.82 -4.35
C THR A 107 -14.27 -12.67 -5.01
N ASP A 108 -13.00 -12.46 -4.67
CA ASP A 108 -12.20 -11.41 -5.31
C ASP A 108 -12.13 -11.68 -6.82
N ASP A 109 -12.36 -10.65 -7.63
CA ASP A 109 -12.25 -10.73 -9.08
C ASP A 109 -11.10 -9.85 -9.57
N ASN A 110 -9.93 -10.47 -9.74
CA ASN A 110 -8.72 -9.82 -10.23
C ASN A 110 -8.32 -8.60 -9.39
N GLU A 111 -8.49 -8.67 -8.07
CA GLU A 111 -8.13 -7.59 -7.18
C GLU A 111 -6.61 -7.47 -7.07
N GLN A 112 -6.08 -6.29 -7.37
CA GLN A 112 -4.66 -6.00 -7.24
C GLN A 112 -4.33 -5.72 -5.77
N ILE A 113 -3.42 -6.52 -5.19
CA ILE A 113 -2.90 -6.30 -3.85
C ILE A 113 -1.38 -6.14 -3.86
N GLU A 114 -0.82 -5.52 -2.82
CA GLU A 114 0.62 -5.40 -2.61
C GLU A 114 1.04 -6.22 -1.39
N CYS A 115 2.11 -7.01 -1.53
CA CYS A 115 2.71 -7.70 -0.39
C CYS A 115 3.36 -6.67 0.56
N PRO A 116 2.99 -6.61 1.85
CA PRO A 116 3.56 -5.65 2.79
C PRO A 116 5.01 -5.95 3.18
N VAL A 117 5.55 -7.12 2.79
CA VAL A 117 6.91 -7.55 3.10
C VAL A 117 7.87 -7.31 1.93
N CYS A 118 7.57 -7.86 0.75
CA CYS A 118 8.44 -7.70 -0.43
C CYS A 118 7.99 -6.60 -1.39
N PHE A 119 6.82 -5.99 -1.15
CA PHE A 119 6.22 -4.94 -1.99
C PHE A 119 5.92 -5.35 -3.43
N GLU A 120 5.98 -6.66 -3.75
CA GLU A 120 5.52 -7.12 -5.05
C GLU A 120 4.01 -7.05 -5.16
N TRP A 121 3.55 -6.78 -6.38
CA TRP A 121 2.13 -6.77 -6.70
C TRP A 121 1.66 -8.18 -7.01
N LEU A 122 0.46 -8.48 -6.54
CA LEU A 122 -0.19 -9.77 -6.65
C LEU A 122 -1.63 -9.56 -7.11
N VAL A 123 -2.24 -10.63 -7.63
CA VAL A 123 -3.64 -10.65 -8.03
C VAL A 123 -4.36 -11.69 -7.19
N SER A 124 -5.41 -11.26 -6.48
CA SER A 124 -6.39 -12.12 -5.83
C SER A 124 -7.52 -12.39 -6.83
N HIS A 125 -7.76 -13.66 -7.16
CA HIS A 125 -8.83 -14.05 -8.07
C HIS A 125 -9.41 -15.41 -7.66
N GLN A 126 -10.70 -15.44 -7.34
CA GLN A 126 -11.48 -16.65 -7.08
C GLN A 126 -10.81 -17.61 -6.07
N GLY A 127 -10.35 -17.08 -4.93
CA GLY A 127 -9.70 -17.87 -3.89
C GLY A 127 -8.28 -18.34 -4.24
N THR A 128 -7.65 -17.72 -5.23
CA THR A 128 -6.24 -17.92 -5.57
C THR A 128 -5.47 -16.62 -5.49
N LEU A 129 -4.18 -16.73 -5.20
CA LEU A 129 -3.25 -15.61 -5.16
C LEU A 129 -2.07 -15.92 -6.07
N ARG A 130 -1.86 -15.06 -7.08
CA ARG A 130 -0.77 -15.21 -8.06
C ARG A 130 0.04 -13.93 -8.19
N ALA A 131 1.20 -14.03 -8.85
CA ALA A 131 1.97 -12.87 -9.26
C ALA A 131 1.18 -11.97 -10.22
N PHE A 132 1.34 -10.65 -10.05
CA PHE A 132 0.94 -9.68 -11.06
C PHE A 132 1.94 -9.72 -12.24
N THR A 133 1.43 -9.66 -13.45
CA THR A 133 2.18 -9.80 -14.70
C THR A 133 1.90 -8.66 -15.67
N GLN A 134 2.64 -8.59 -16.79
CA GLN A 134 2.40 -7.61 -17.86
C GLN A 134 0.98 -7.67 -18.43
N ALA A 135 0.36 -8.85 -18.45
CA ALA A 135 -1.02 -9.02 -18.92
C ALA A 135 -2.05 -8.32 -18.01
N ASP A 136 -1.71 -8.09 -16.74
CA ASP A 136 -2.60 -7.50 -15.73
C ASP A 136 -2.56 -5.96 -15.69
N ILE A 137 -1.62 -5.33 -16.42
CA ILE A 137 -1.40 -3.87 -16.39
C ILE A 137 -2.63 -3.07 -16.87
N GLY A 138 -3.36 -3.61 -17.84
CA GLY A 138 -4.48 -2.92 -18.47
C GLY A 138 -4.07 -1.55 -19.03
N LYS A 139 -4.75 -0.49 -18.57
CA LYS A 139 -4.49 0.91 -19.00
C LYS A 139 -3.58 1.69 -18.04
N LYS A 140 -3.00 1.04 -17.03
CA LYS A 140 -2.21 1.71 -16.01
C LYS A 140 -0.87 2.17 -16.57
N THR A 141 -0.54 3.44 -16.36
CA THR A 141 0.71 4.06 -16.85
C THR A 141 1.70 4.34 -15.73
N GLU A 142 1.27 4.29 -14.48
CA GLU A 142 2.08 4.62 -13.31
C GLU A 142 2.18 3.43 -12.36
N PHE A 143 3.41 3.09 -11.99
CA PHE A 143 3.75 1.95 -11.16
C PHE A 143 4.60 2.43 -9.99
N ASP A 144 4.09 2.34 -8.78
CA ASP A 144 4.79 2.82 -7.60
C ASP A 144 5.29 1.69 -6.70
N CYS A 145 6.41 1.93 -6.04
CA CYS A 145 6.91 1.07 -4.97
C CYS A 145 7.65 1.89 -3.91
N PRO A 146 7.83 1.37 -2.69
CA PRO A 146 8.62 2.06 -1.67
C PRO A 146 10.04 2.33 -2.14
N VAL A 147 10.53 3.51 -1.78
CA VAL A 147 11.95 3.85 -1.88
C VAL A 147 12.68 3.18 -0.73
N PHE A 148 13.90 2.68 -0.97
CA PHE A 148 14.72 2.06 0.05
C PHE A 148 15.86 2.97 0.52
N MET A 149 16.26 2.80 1.78
CA MET A 149 17.44 3.46 2.33
C MET A 149 18.69 2.97 1.58
N PHE A 150 19.48 3.92 1.09
CA PHE A 150 20.64 3.64 0.25
C PHE A 150 20.28 2.83 -0.99
N ALA A 151 19.11 3.09 -1.60
CA ALA A 151 18.68 2.37 -2.79
C ALA A 151 19.73 2.43 -3.90
N ASN A 152 19.93 1.29 -4.55
CA ASN A 152 20.65 1.18 -5.80
C ASN A 152 19.67 1.56 -6.92
N TRP A 153 19.98 2.66 -7.59
CA TRP A 153 19.25 3.13 -8.76
C TRP A 153 19.85 2.55 -10.04
N PRO A 154 19.05 2.34 -11.09
CA PRO A 154 19.60 1.95 -12.38
C PRO A 154 20.39 3.12 -12.99
N GLN A 155 21.30 2.86 -13.92
CA GLN A 155 21.98 3.88 -14.72
C GLN A 155 21.14 4.30 -15.94
N GLU A 156 19.82 4.32 -15.76
CA GLU A 156 18.83 4.64 -16.78
C GLU A 156 17.76 5.56 -16.19
N CYS A 157 17.12 6.36 -17.04
CA CYS A 157 16.05 7.26 -16.65
C CYS A 157 14.85 6.47 -16.16
N ILE A 158 14.34 6.80 -14.97
CA ILE A 158 13.22 6.06 -14.38
C ILE A 158 11.88 6.19 -15.15
N VAL A 159 11.83 7.11 -16.10
CA VAL A 159 10.63 7.43 -16.90
C VAL A 159 10.64 6.70 -18.24
N CYS A 160 11.78 6.70 -18.96
CA CYS A 160 11.85 6.17 -20.32
C CYS A 160 12.94 5.13 -20.57
N GLY A 161 13.79 4.81 -19.58
CA GLY A 161 14.88 3.84 -19.75
C GLY A 161 16.09 4.31 -20.56
N ALA A 162 16.11 5.56 -21.06
CA ALA A 162 17.30 6.13 -21.70
C ALA A 162 18.46 6.31 -20.71
N PRO A 163 19.73 6.37 -21.15
CA PRO A 163 20.86 6.59 -20.25
C PRO A 163 20.66 7.80 -19.33
N ALA A 164 20.93 7.60 -18.04
CA ALA A 164 20.83 8.68 -17.06
C ALA A 164 21.97 9.69 -17.27
N VAL A 165 21.63 10.97 -17.41
CA VAL A 165 22.62 12.06 -17.55
C VAL A 165 22.68 12.94 -16.31
N ARG A 166 21.64 12.89 -15.48
CA ARG A 166 21.49 13.69 -14.27
C ARG A 166 20.77 12.90 -13.17
N PHE A 167 20.90 13.41 -11.95
CA PHE A 167 20.34 12.81 -10.74
C PHE A 167 19.55 13.85 -9.96
N LEU A 168 18.32 13.52 -9.58
CA LEU A 168 17.41 14.42 -8.88
C LEU A 168 17.36 14.07 -7.39
N GLN A 169 17.28 15.11 -6.55
CA GLN A 169 16.81 14.99 -5.18
C GLN A 169 15.31 15.29 -5.15
N ALA A 170 14.48 14.27 -4.98
CA ALA A 170 13.05 14.43 -4.87
C ALA A 170 12.65 14.62 -3.39
N LYS A 171 11.89 15.67 -3.11
CA LYS A 171 11.34 15.99 -1.78
C LYS A 171 9.83 16.05 -1.88
N ARG A 172 9.13 15.44 -0.92
CA ARG A 172 7.69 15.61 -0.74
C ARG A 172 7.37 15.93 0.69
N THR A 173 6.38 16.79 0.86
CA THR A 173 5.69 17.07 2.10
C THR A 173 4.22 16.70 1.90
N LYS A 174 3.62 16.02 2.88
CA LYS A 174 2.20 15.70 2.90
C LYS A 174 1.63 16.19 4.22
N LEU A 175 0.71 17.14 4.11
CA LEU A 175 -0.04 17.69 5.23
C LEU A 175 -1.21 16.75 5.54
N GLU A 176 -1.28 16.20 6.75
CA GLU A 176 -2.42 15.39 7.17
C GLU A 176 -3.53 16.32 7.70
N ALA A 177 -4.29 16.91 6.77
CA ALA A 177 -5.37 17.87 7.09
C ALA A 177 -6.41 17.30 8.07
N GLY A 178 -6.67 15.99 8.05
CA GLY A 178 -7.60 15.35 8.98
C GLY A 178 -7.20 15.45 10.45
N LYS A 179 -5.90 15.65 10.76
CA LYS A 179 -5.46 15.90 12.14
C LYS A 179 -5.70 17.34 12.59
N LEU A 180 -5.92 18.28 11.66
CA LEU A 180 -6.33 19.64 12.00
C LEU A 180 -7.65 19.64 12.76
N LEU A 181 -8.55 18.69 12.44
CA LEU A 181 -9.86 18.55 13.10
C LEU A 181 -9.77 18.19 14.58
N ILE A 182 -8.65 17.59 15.01
CA ILE A 182 -8.36 17.28 16.42
C ILE A 182 -7.33 18.24 17.03
N GLY A 183 -7.12 19.41 16.40
CA GLY A 183 -6.19 20.45 16.88
C GLY A 183 -4.71 20.10 16.73
N LYS A 184 -4.36 19.07 15.93
CA LYS A 184 -2.96 18.66 15.72
C LYS A 184 -2.53 18.89 14.27
N ILE A 185 -1.51 19.71 14.08
CA ILE A 185 -0.84 19.80 12.78
C ILE A 185 0.14 18.64 12.66
N SER A 186 -0.08 17.73 11.72
CA SER A 186 0.89 16.68 11.42
C SER A 186 1.35 16.81 9.97
N VAL A 187 2.62 17.15 9.82
CA VAL A 187 3.29 17.18 8.53
C VAL A 187 4.19 15.96 8.46
N SER A 188 4.00 15.18 7.40
CA SER A 188 4.93 14.12 7.03
C SER A 188 5.84 14.63 5.93
N TRP A 189 7.14 14.37 6.05
CA TRP A 189 8.10 14.67 5.00
C TRP A 189 8.93 13.43 4.64
N GLY A 190 9.35 13.40 3.38
CA GLY A 190 10.29 12.40 2.87
C GLY A 190 11.16 13.03 1.78
N SER A 191 12.43 12.67 1.77
CA SER A 191 13.36 13.05 0.71
C SER A 191 14.16 11.85 0.28
N ILE A 192 14.42 11.75 -1.01
CA ILE A 192 15.33 10.76 -1.58
C ILE A 192 16.27 11.46 -2.55
N ASN A 193 17.52 11.00 -2.53
CA ASN A 193 18.56 11.52 -3.39
C ASN A 193 18.85 10.53 -4.51
N ASN A 194 19.50 11.04 -5.55
CA ASN A 194 20.11 10.26 -6.62
C ASN A 194 19.10 9.51 -7.51
N ILE A 195 17.90 10.05 -7.73
CA ILE A 195 16.98 9.45 -8.71
C ILE A 195 17.49 9.77 -10.13
N PRO A 196 17.80 8.76 -10.96
CA PRO A 196 18.36 8.96 -12.29
C PRO A 196 17.30 9.41 -13.31
N TYR A 197 17.65 10.38 -14.15
CA TYR A 197 16.78 10.85 -15.23
C TYR A 197 17.57 11.30 -16.47
N CYS A 198 16.91 11.31 -17.63
CA CYS A 198 17.48 11.81 -18.89
C CYS A 198 17.18 13.32 -19.06
N GLY A 199 17.82 13.98 -20.04
CA GLY A 199 17.64 15.42 -20.26
C GLY A 199 16.21 15.90 -20.55
N PHE A 200 15.29 14.98 -20.89
CA PHE A 200 13.91 15.30 -21.28
C PHE A 200 12.87 15.08 -20.17
N HIS A 201 13.20 14.35 -19.10
CA HIS A 201 12.21 13.86 -18.13
C HIS A 201 12.45 14.35 -16.70
N HIS A 202 13.07 15.52 -16.51
CA HIS A 202 13.27 16.11 -15.19
C HIS A 202 11.97 16.21 -14.38
N ASP A 203 10.92 16.77 -14.99
CA ASP A 203 9.66 17.08 -14.31
C ASP A 203 8.74 15.86 -14.15
N ALA A 204 9.03 14.77 -14.89
CA ALA A 204 8.26 13.53 -14.83
C ALA A 204 8.73 12.60 -13.69
N VAL A 205 9.88 12.88 -13.07
CA VAL A 205 10.37 12.13 -11.91
C VAL A 205 9.48 12.39 -10.70
N GLY A 206 8.59 11.45 -10.42
CA GLY A 206 7.64 11.51 -9.32
C GLY A 206 8.09 10.73 -8.09
N VAL A 207 7.92 11.34 -6.91
CA VAL A 207 7.80 10.60 -5.65
C VAL A 207 6.47 10.95 -4.99
N ASN A 208 5.86 9.95 -4.38
CA ASN A 208 4.57 10.02 -3.70
C ASN A 208 4.69 9.55 -2.24
N MET A 209 3.77 9.98 -1.38
CA MET A 209 3.67 9.49 0.00
C MET A 209 2.36 8.72 0.22
N ARG A 210 2.49 7.41 0.40
CA ARG A 210 1.39 6.46 0.59
C ARG A 210 1.77 5.42 1.64
N ASP A 211 0.81 4.99 2.46
CA ASP A 211 0.96 3.88 3.42
C ASP A 211 2.17 3.99 4.36
N SER A 212 2.51 5.22 4.75
CA SER A 212 3.66 5.56 5.60
C SER A 212 5.04 5.41 4.95
N PHE A 213 5.11 5.23 3.63
CA PHE A 213 6.36 5.15 2.88
C PHE A 213 6.48 6.28 1.86
N LEU A 214 7.71 6.71 1.62
CA LEU A 214 8.05 7.45 0.41
C LEU A 214 8.14 6.45 -0.74
N ARG A 215 7.44 6.70 -1.83
CA ARG A 215 7.31 5.79 -2.97
C ARG A 215 7.80 6.47 -4.24
N ALA A 216 8.60 5.76 -5.04
CA ALA A 216 9.02 6.21 -6.35
C ALA A 216 7.99 5.77 -7.39
N VAL A 217 7.72 6.64 -8.36
CA VAL A 217 6.81 6.36 -9.48
C VAL A 217 7.64 5.99 -10.70
N PHE A 218 7.32 4.85 -11.29
CA PHE A 218 7.90 4.33 -12.52
C PHE A 218 6.81 4.32 -13.59
N TYR A 219 7.19 4.56 -14.85
CA TYR A 219 6.26 4.47 -15.99
C TYR A 219 6.41 3.18 -16.79
N ASP A 220 7.43 2.38 -16.43
CA ASP A 220 7.66 1.03 -16.92
C ASP A 220 7.56 0.05 -15.74
N TYR A 221 6.64 -0.90 -15.83
CA TYR A 221 6.43 -1.91 -14.82
C TYR A 221 7.65 -2.81 -14.62
N ASP A 222 8.35 -3.18 -15.70
CA ASP A 222 9.55 -4.00 -15.59
C ASP A 222 10.64 -3.25 -14.81
N MET A 223 10.77 -1.94 -15.04
CA MET A 223 11.71 -1.12 -14.30
C MET A 223 11.41 -1.07 -12.80
N ARG A 224 10.13 -0.93 -12.42
CA ARG A 224 9.71 -1.05 -11.01
C ARG A 224 10.16 -2.40 -10.43
N ARG A 225 9.94 -3.50 -11.14
CA ARG A 225 10.34 -4.85 -10.68
C ARG A 225 11.85 -4.99 -10.55
N ARG A 226 12.62 -4.46 -11.51
CA ARG A 226 14.09 -4.39 -11.43
C ARG A 226 14.55 -3.67 -10.16
N PHE A 227 13.96 -2.51 -9.91
CA PHE A 227 14.26 -1.71 -8.73
C PHE A 227 13.96 -2.47 -7.43
N LEU A 228 12.81 -3.13 -7.33
CA LEU A 228 12.47 -3.96 -6.18
C LEU A 228 13.45 -5.12 -6.00
N ALA A 229 13.76 -5.87 -7.05
CA ALA A 229 14.65 -7.03 -6.97
C ALA A 229 16.04 -6.65 -6.43
N VAL A 230 16.63 -5.58 -6.95
CA VAL A 230 17.96 -5.10 -6.54
C VAL A 230 17.96 -4.54 -5.11
N ASN A 231 16.81 -4.05 -4.63
CA ASN A 231 16.68 -3.40 -3.33
C ASN A 231 15.92 -4.24 -2.28
N SER A 232 15.62 -5.50 -2.58
CA SER A 232 14.79 -6.40 -1.76
C SER A 232 15.28 -6.62 -0.33
N VAL A 233 16.61 -6.58 -0.11
CA VAL A 233 17.23 -6.72 1.22
C VAL A 233 17.32 -5.41 2.01
N ARG A 234 16.97 -4.28 1.38
CA ARG A 234 17.12 -2.96 1.97
C ARG A 234 15.86 -2.55 2.74
N ARG A 235 16.04 -1.63 3.69
CA ARG A 235 14.94 -1.11 4.51
C ARG A 235 14.20 0.00 3.76
N PRO A 236 12.86 -0.04 3.66
CA PRO A 236 12.09 1.04 3.02
C PRO A 236 12.17 2.35 3.83
N VAL A 237 12.13 3.48 3.13
CA VAL A 237 12.13 4.82 3.72
C VAL A 237 10.74 5.11 4.29
N LYS A 238 10.64 5.03 5.61
CA LYS A 238 9.42 5.39 6.35
C LYS A 238 9.26 6.90 6.43
N LYS A 239 8.01 7.38 6.41
CA LYS A 239 7.68 8.78 6.72
C LYS A 239 8.23 9.11 8.11
N LYS A 240 8.96 10.22 8.22
CA LYS A 240 9.22 10.82 9.53
C LYS A 240 8.01 11.68 9.86
N GLY A 241 7.27 11.31 10.90
CA GLY A 241 6.26 12.19 11.47
C GLY A 241 6.97 13.13 12.45
N LEU A 242 6.81 14.44 12.27
CA LEU A 242 6.99 15.34 13.40
C LEU A 242 5.71 15.21 14.25
N GLY A 243 5.81 14.49 15.36
CA GLY A 243 4.80 14.57 16.41
C GLY A 243 5.18 15.70 17.35
N THR A 244 4.41 16.78 17.33
CA THR A 244 4.35 17.75 18.44
C THR A 244 3.16 17.41 19.32
#